data_AF-A0A7Y2MTG6-F1
#
_entry.id   AF-A0A7Y2MTG6-F1
#
_cell.length_a   1.000
_cell.length_b   1.000
_cell.length_c   1.000
_cell.angle_alpha   90.00
_cell.angle_beta   90.00
_cell.angle_gamma   90.00
#
_symmetry.space_group_name_H-M   'P 1'
#
loop_
_entity.id
_entity.type
_entity.pdbx_description
1 polymer ?
#
loop_
_entity_poly.entity_id
_entity_poly.type
_entity_poly.pdbx_seq_one_letter_code
_entity_poly.pdbx_strand_id
1 'polypeptide(L)'
;MKKLILLCVILISLVESTWSQDQYIFPYGSGPNKLFIKEIIKLTGKEKPKICFLPTASGDSQRNIIRWYELVNDLPVVASVQKVWISSYNQKVSFEENLLSMDAIVVGGGNTLNMIAIWKAQGIDTVLHKALQKGIVLAGGSAGSLCWFDNGTTDSRPLKLSVVEGLGFLPYSHCPHYDSEEYRRPLYHKNISNGIFKPGYAMDNNSGIIFKNGEPYKVVSIDEKYNCYFVSMQDGKVVEEKLESVILK
;
A
#
# COMPACT_ATOMS: atom_id res chain seq x y z
N MET A 1 -23.94 -68.69 14.14
CA MET A 1 -23.43 -67.64 15.02
C MET A 1 -22.05 -67.18 14.55
N LYS A 2 -21.97 -66.12 13.75
CA LYS A 2 -20.73 -65.35 13.51
C LYS A 2 -21.12 -63.87 13.50
N LYS A 3 -20.66 -63.11 14.49
CA LYS A 3 -20.88 -61.67 14.62
C LYS A 3 -19.92 -60.95 13.67
N LEU A 4 -20.46 -60.15 12.75
CA LEU A 4 -19.68 -59.20 11.96
C LEU A 4 -19.77 -57.85 12.67
N ILE A 5 -18.65 -57.39 13.24
CA ILE A 5 -18.54 -56.06 13.85
C ILE A 5 -18.07 -55.13 12.73
N LEU A 6 -18.94 -54.21 12.32
CA LEU A 6 -18.61 -53.15 11.37
C LEU A 6 -17.96 -52.01 12.15
N LEU A 7 -16.65 -51.83 12.01
CA LEU A 7 -15.92 -50.68 12.55
C LEU A 7 -16.14 -49.49 11.59
N CYS A 8 -17.00 -48.54 11.96
CA CYS A 8 -17.04 -47.23 11.31
C CYS A 8 -15.86 -46.40 11.82
N VAL A 9 -14.83 -46.25 10.98
CA VAL A 9 -13.76 -45.28 11.21
C VAL A 9 -14.26 -43.92 10.74
N ILE A 10 -14.60 -43.06 11.71
CA ILE A 10 -14.89 -41.64 11.43
C ILE A 10 -13.53 -40.96 11.22
N LEU A 11 -13.19 -40.67 9.96
CA LEU A 11 -12.10 -39.78 9.61
C LEU A 11 -12.52 -38.34 9.94
N ILE A 12 -12.09 -37.85 11.09
CA ILE A 12 -12.14 -36.43 11.41
C ILE A 12 -11.00 -35.78 10.61
N SER A 13 -11.33 -35.12 9.51
CA SER A 13 -10.39 -34.25 8.81
C SER A 13 -10.15 -33.01 9.69
N LEU A 14 -9.04 -33.00 10.42
CA LEU A 14 -8.47 -31.79 11.00
C LEU A 14 -7.99 -30.91 9.84
N VAL A 15 -8.86 -30.03 9.34
CA VAL A 15 -8.40 -28.85 8.63
C VAL A 15 -7.77 -27.97 9.70
N GLU A 16 -6.46 -28.11 9.88
CA GLU A 16 -5.69 -27.08 10.56
C GLU A 16 -5.94 -25.78 9.79
N SER A 17 -6.73 -24.89 10.40
CA SER A 17 -6.77 -23.50 10.01
C SER A 17 -5.36 -22.95 10.23
N THR A 18 -4.53 -23.02 9.18
CA THR A 18 -3.34 -22.19 9.10
C THR A 18 -3.85 -20.76 9.10
N TRP A 19 -3.86 -20.12 10.26
CA TRP A 19 -4.14 -18.71 10.36
C TRP A 19 -3.15 -17.99 9.44
N SER A 20 -3.63 -17.51 8.29
CA SER A 20 -2.85 -16.58 7.48
C SER A 20 -2.53 -15.41 8.38
N GLN A 21 -1.25 -15.05 8.48
CA GLN A 21 -0.88 -13.81 9.14
C GLN A 21 -1.65 -12.66 8.49
N ASP A 22 -2.18 -11.75 9.31
CA ASP A 22 -2.91 -10.60 8.82
C ASP A 22 -2.05 -9.79 7.84
N GLN A 23 -2.64 -9.45 6.70
CA GLN A 23 -1.98 -8.68 5.64
C GLN A 23 -2.40 -7.22 5.77
N TYR A 24 -1.42 -6.34 6.02
CA TYR A 24 -1.68 -4.91 6.16
C TYR A 24 -1.09 -4.11 5.01
N ILE A 25 -1.93 -3.25 4.43
CA ILE A 25 -1.51 -2.23 3.46
C ILE A 25 -2.02 -0.88 3.96
N PHE A 26 -1.14 0.10 4.10
CA PHE A 26 -1.48 1.45 4.55
C PHE A 26 -1.13 2.52 3.49
N PRO A 27 -1.98 2.68 2.46
CA PRO A 27 -1.97 3.83 1.56
C PRO A 27 -2.40 5.13 2.28
N TYR A 28 -1.78 6.24 1.89
CA TYR A 28 -2.17 7.60 2.30
C TYR A 28 -1.97 8.60 1.16
N GLY A 29 -2.81 9.64 1.07
CA GLY A 29 -2.84 10.53 -0.10
C GLY A 29 -1.48 11.17 -0.40
N SER A 30 -0.86 11.79 0.61
CA SER A 30 0.54 12.24 0.65
C SER A 30 0.84 12.78 2.05
N GLY A 31 1.96 13.49 2.21
CA GLY A 31 2.34 14.13 3.46
C GLY A 31 3.01 13.14 4.40
N PRO A 32 4.19 12.60 4.04
CA PRO A 32 4.93 11.71 4.92
C PRO A 32 5.17 12.41 6.26
N ASN A 33 4.71 11.81 7.33
CA ASN A 33 4.72 12.40 8.67
C ASN A 33 4.92 11.32 9.74
N LYS A 34 5.36 11.74 10.93
CA LYS A 34 5.72 10.83 12.02
C LYS A 34 4.52 10.04 12.56
N LEU A 35 3.31 10.60 12.50
CA LEU A 35 2.11 9.93 13.00
C LEU A 35 1.77 8.70 12.13
N PHE A 36 1.93 8.80 10.81
CA PHE A 36 1.80 7.62 9.94
C PHE A 36 2.88 6.58 10.20
N ILE A 37 4.13 6.99 10.42
CA ILE A 37 5.19 6.02 10.77
C ILE A 37 4.89 5.34 12.10
N LYS A 38 4.35 6.05 13.10
CA LYS A 38 3.90 5.45 14.36
C LYS A 38 2.78 4.43 14.16
N GLU A 39 1.80 4.69 13.28
CA GLU A 39 0.79 3.68 12.94
C GLU A 39 1.42 2.47 12.26
N ILE A 40 2.37 2.65 11.33
CA ILE A 40 3.11 1.54 10.70
C ILE A 40 3.83 0.71 11.77
N ILE A 41 4.54 1.35 12.71
CA ILE A 41 5.20 0.66 13.83
C ILE A 41 4.20 -0.18 14.62
N LYS A 42 3.04 0.38 14.98
CA LYS A 42 1.98 -0.36 15.70
C LYS A 42 1.51 -1.58 14.92
N LEU A 43 1.33 -1.46 13.60
CA LEU A 43 0.90 -2.57 12.73
C LEU A 43 1.93 -3.71 12.69
N THR A 44 3.23 -3.41 12.85
CA THR A 44 4.26 -4.47 12.90
C THR A 44 4.19 -5.31 14.18
N GLY A 45 3.55 -4.80 15.25
CA GLY A 45 3.53 -5.43 16.57
C GLY A 45 4.91 -5.49 17.28
N LYS A 46 5.91 -4.74 16.80
CA LYS A 46 7.28 -4.75 17.33
C LYS A 46 7.63 -3.42 17.98
N GLU A 47 8.42 -3.47 19.05
CA GLU A 47 8.91 -2.25 19.73
C GLU A 47 9.90 -1.47 18.86
N LYS A 48 10.76 -2.17 18.11
CA LYS A 48 11.77 -1.57 17.24
C LYS A 48 11.83 -2.25 15.87
N PRO A 49 10.82 -2.07 15.00
CA PRO A 49 10.76 -2.75 13.70
C PRO A 49 11.85 -2.29 12.73
N LYS A 50 12.25 -3.20 11.83
CA LYS A 50 13.02 -2.89 10.63
C LYS A 50 12.09 -2.33 9.56
N ILE A 51 12.29 -1.07 9.18
CA ILE A 51 11.47 -0.41 8.16
C ILE A 51 12.35 -0.02 6.97
N CYS A 52 12.02 -0.54 5.80
CA CYS A 52 12.71 -0.22 4.55
C CYS A 52 11.95 0.82 3.75
N PHE A 53 12.65 1.86 3.29
CA PHE A 53 12.11 2.83 2.36
C PHE A 53 12.50 2.51 0.91
N LEU A 54 11.52 2.56 0.01
CA LEU A 54 11.67 2.34 -1.43
C LEU A 54 11.47 3.68 -2.17
N PRO A 55 12.57 4.39 -2.53
CA PRO A 55 12.51 5.69 -3.20
C PRO A 55 12.32 5.59 -4.73
N THR A 56 12.02 4.40 -5.27
CA THR A 56 12.06 4.12 -6.71
C THR A 56 11.23 5.07 -7.56
N ALA A 57 10.02 5.46 -7.11
CA ALA A 57 9.18 6.44 -7.82
C ALA A 57 9.89 7.79 -8.06
N SER A 58 10.83 8.15 -7.20
CA SER A 58 11.60 9.39 -7.31
C SER A 58 12.98 9.20 -7.96
N GLY A 59 13.25 8.05 -8.58
CA GLY A 59 14.54 7.80 -9.20
C GLY A 59 15.68 7.59 -8.20
N ASP A 60 15.39 6.97 -7.05
CA ASP A 60 16.32 6.87 -5.92
C ASP A 60 16.89 8.23 -5.47
N SER A 61 16.03 9.26 -5.46
CA SER A 61 16.41 10.63 -5.08
C SER A 61 17.10 10.67 -3.71
N GLN A 62 18.35 11.16 -3.70
CA GLN A 62 19.12 11.37 -2.47
C GLN A 62 18.39 12.28 -1.47
N ARG A 63 17.68 13.31 -1.98
CA ARG A 63 16.88 14.20 -1.14
C ARG A 63 15.78 13.44 -0.41
N ASN A 64 15.09 12.52 -1.09
CA ASN A 64 14.01 11.75 -0.47
C ASN A 64 14.56 10.71 0.52
N ILE A 65 15.73 10.14 0.23
CA ILE A 65 16.45 9.25 1.16
C ILE A 65 16.84 9.98 2.44
N ILE A 66 17.40 11.20 2.33
CA ILE A 66 17.76 12.03 3.49
C ILE A 66 16.50 12.35 4.31
N ARG A 67 15.43 12.83 3.66
CA ARG A 67 14.16 13.13 4.31
C ARG A 67 13.54 11.92 5.01
N TRP A 68 13.70 10.72 4.46
CA TRP A 68 13.28 9.49 5.11
C TRP A 68 14.00 9.29 6.45
N TYR A 69 15.33 9.40 6.47
CA TYR A 69 16.09 9.26 7.70
C TYR A 69 15.77 10.38 8.71
N GLU A 70 15.62 11.62 8.26
CA GLU A 70 15.19 12.75 9.11
C GLU A 70 13.82 12.50 9.74
N LEU A 71 12.87 11.94 8.98
CA LEU A 71 11.52 11.64 9.43
C LEU A 71 11.50 10.62 10.57
N VAL A 72 12.40 9.64 10.56
CA VAL A 72 12.39 8.49 11.49
C VAL A 72 13.48 8.53 12.55
N ASN A 73 14.35 9.55 12.54
CA ASN A 73 15.54 9.63 13.39
C ASN A 73 15.26 9.52 14.90
N ASP A 74 14.11 9.99 15.37
CA ASP A 74 13.68 9.96 16.77
C ASP A 74 12.60 8.91 17.06
N LEU A 75 12.32 8.02 16.10
CA LEU A 75 11.37 6.92 16.26
C LEU A 75 12.11 5.62 16.59
N PRO A 76 11.50 4.68 17.32
CA PRO A 76 12.12 3.42 17.65
C PRO A 76 12.08 2.49 16.43
N VAL A 77 12.95 2.71 15.44
CA VAL A 77 13.02 1.89 14.22
C VAL A 77 14.46 1.54 13.86
N VAL A 78 14.63 0.47 13.11
CA VAL A 78 15.85 0.20 12.34
C VAL A 78 15.54 0.58 10.89
N ALA A 79 15.91 1.80 10.49
CA ALA A 79 15.62 2.32 9.16
C ALA A 79 16.63 1.80 8.12
N SER A 80 16.14 1.44 6.94
CA SER A 80 16.97 1.09 5.78
C SER A 80 16.37 1.65 4.49
N VAL A 81 17.12 1.54 3.39
CA VAL A 81 16.68 1.97 2.05
C VAL A 81 17.05 0.90 1.04
N GLN A 82 16.11 0.50 0.19
CA GLN A 82 16.38 -0.34 -0.98
C GLN A 82 16.34 0.51 -2.24
N LYS A 83 17.54 0.78 -2.77
CA LYS A 83 17.75 1.40 -4.09
C LYS A 83 17.61 0.38 -5.21
N VAL A 84 17.26 0.81 -6.42
CA VAL A 84 17.25 -0.04 -7.62
C VAL A 84 18.24 0.41 -8.69
N TRP A 85 18.82 1.61 -8.55
CA TRP A 85 19.97 2.06 -9.34
C TRP A 85 21.25 1.54 -8.67
N ILE A 86 21.53 0.26 -8.88
CA ILE A 86 22.56 -0.50 -8.16
C ILE A 86 23.63 -1.06 -9.10
N SER A 87 24.72 -1.54 -8.51
CA SER A 87 25.77 -2.30 -9.18
C SER A 87 26.04 -3.58 -8.41
N SER A 88 26.15 -4.70 -9.10
CA SER A 88 26.45 -6.02 -8.50
C SER A 88 27.83 -6.08 -7.84
N TYR A 89 28.73 -5.14 -8.13
CA TYR A 89 29.99 -4.99 -7.41
C TYR A 89 29.75 -4.55 -5.95
N ASN A 90 28.74 -3.72 -5.71
CA ASN A 90 28.50 -3.07 -4.41
C ASN A 90 27.29 -3.64 -3.66
N GLN A 91 26.31 -4.23 -4.35
CA GLN A 91 25.17 -4.89 -3.73
C GLN A 91 25.27 -6.40 -3.91
N LYS A 92 25.47 -7.11 -2.80
CA LYS A 92 25.59 -8.58 -2.76
C LYS A 92 24.34 -9.29 -2.26
N VAL A 93 23.45 -8.55 -1.60
CA VAL A 93 22.15 -9.05 -1.12
C VAL A 93 21.10 -8.84 -2.21
N SER A 94 20.30 -9.87 -2.50
CA SER A 94 19.23 -9.79 -3.48
C SER A 94 18.07 -8.89 -2.99
N PHE A 95 17.23 -8.42 -3.91
CA PHE A 95 16.01 -7.70 -3.53
C PHE A 95 15.09 -8.54 -2.64
N GLU A 96 14.95 -9.83 -2.96
CA GLU A 96 14.12 -10.76 -2.17
C GLU A 96 14.64 -10.92 -0.75
N GLU A 97 15.93 -11.20 -0.60
CA GLU A 97 16.55 -11.37 0.72
C GLU A 97 16.43 -10.10 1.57
N ASN A 98 16.70 -8.92 0.98
CA ASN A 98 16.60 -7.68 1.73
C ASN A 98 15.15 -7.38 2.13
N LEU A 99 14.23 -7.34 1.16
CA LEU A 99 12.83 -6.93 1.40
C LEU A 99 12.07 -7.91 2.30
N LEU A 100 12.31 -9.23 2.18
CA LEU A 100 11.66 -10.22 3.04
C LEU A 100 12.26 -10.30 4.45
N SER A 101 13.34 -9.56 4.74
CA SER A 101 13.92 -9.46 6.10
C SER A 101 13.39 -8.27 6.91
N MET A 102 12.46 -7.49 6.33
CA MET A 102 11.88 -6.29 6.92
C MET A 102 10.59 -6.60 7.67
N ASP A 103 10.19 -5.68 8.55
CA ASP A 103 8.91 -5.72 9.26
C ASP A 103 7.87 -4.81 8.58
N ALA A 104 8.33 -3.74 7.93
CA ALA A 104 7.52 -2.89 7.08
C ALA A 104 8.31 -2.34 5.88
N ILE A 105 7.60 -2.04 4.81
CA ILE A 105 8.11 -1.46 3.58
C ILE A 105 7.29 -0.19 3.28
N VAL A 106 7.96 0.95 3.19
CA VAL A 106 7.37 2.25 2.90
C VAL A 106 7.81 2.72 1.52
N VAL A 107 6.85 2.96 0.62
CA VAL A 107 7.11 3.41 -0.75
C VAL A 107 6.92 4.92 -0.85
N GLY A 108 7.92 5.60 -1.41
CA GLY A 108 7.90 7.04 -1.63
C GLY A 108 7.04 7.49 -2.82
N GLY A 109 6.75 8.79 -2.87
CA GLY A 109 6.09 9.42 -4.01
C GLY A 109 7.02 9.66 -5.21
N GLY A 110 6.43 9.98 -6.36
CA GLY A 110 7.13 10.27 -7.61
C GLY A 110 6.35 9.76 -8.83
N ASN A 111 7.05 9.21 -9.82
CA ASN A 111 6.44 8.70 -11.05
C ASN A 111 6.04 7.22 -10.89
N THR A 112 4.74 6.95 -10.71
CA THR A 112 4.19 5.60 -10.52
C THR A 112 4.45 4.69 -11.72
N LEU A 113 4.30 5.22 -12.94
CA LEU A 113 4.48 4.43 -14.17
C LEU A 113 5.91 3.86 -14.26
N ASN A 114 6.90 4.72 -14.09
CA ASN A 114 8.31 4.34 -14.15
C ASN A 114 8.68 3.38 -13.02
N MET A 115 8.19 3.64 -11.80
CA MET A 115 8.40 2.76 -10.66
C MET A 115 7.92 1.34 -10.94
N ILE A 116 6.68 1.19 -11.39
CA ILE A 116 6.09 -0.14 -11.65
C ILE A 116 6.82 -0.83 -12.80
N ALA A 117 7.16 -0.11 -13.87
CA ALA A 117 7.93 -0.66 -14.98
C ALA A 117 9.28 -1.22 -14.52
N ILE A 118 10.01 -0.46 -13.69
CA ILE A 118 11.30 -0.89 -13.13
C ILE A 118 11.11 -2.09 -12.20
N TRP A 119 10.11 -2.07 -11.32
CA TRP A 119 9.87 -3.18 -10.40
C TRP A 119 9.53 -4.48 -11.12
N LYS A 120 8.69 -4.44 -12.15
CA LYS A 120 8.40 -5.61 -12.98
C LYS A 120 9.65 -6.15 -13.68
N ALA A 121 10.49 -5.25 -14.21
CA ALA A 121 11.75 -5.66 -14.85
C ALA A 121 12.76 -6.27 -13.85
N GLN A 122 12.72 -5.86 -12.58
CA GLN A 122 13.62 -6.33 -11.53
C GLN A 122 13.02 -7.47 -10.67
N GLY A 123 11.77 -7.88 -10.92
CA GLY A 123 11.05 -8.87 -10.12
C GLY A 123 10.65 -8.40 -8.71
N ILE A 124 10.73 -7.09 -8.43
CA ILE A 124 10.41 -6.52 -7.11
C ILE A 124 8.92 -6.58 -6.83
N ASP A 125 8.07 -6.47 -7.85
CA ASP A 125 6.62 -6.66 -7.75
C ASP A 125 6.25 -8.00 -7.12
N THR A 126 6.89 -9.08 -7.58
CA THR A 126 6.69 -10.43 -7.05
C THR A 126 7.19 -10.54 -5.61
N VAL A 127 8.33 -9.92 -5.29
CA VAL A 127 8.87 -9.89 -3.93
C VAL A 127 7.96 -9.13 -2.98
N LEU A 128 7.37 -8.01 -3.40
CA LEU A 128 6.43 -7.24 -2.59
C LEU A 128 5.15 -8.05 -2.31
N HIS A 129 4.67 -8.84 -3.27
CA HIS A 129 3.55 -9.75 -3.04
C HIS A 129 3.89 -10.82 -1.99
N LYS A 130 5.08 -11.44 -2.10
CA LYS A 130 5.59 -12.38 -1.09
C LYS A 130 5.73 -11.71 0.29
N ALA A 131 6.16 -10.45 0.35
CA ALA A 131 6.29 -9.69 1.58
C ALA A 131 4.92 -9.53 2.27
N LEU A 132 3.90 -9.12 1.50
CA LEU A 132 2.53 -9.02 2.00
C LEU A 132 2.02 -10.36 2.54
N GLN A 133 2.23 -11.46 1.80
CA GLN A 133 1.84 -12.80 2.22
C GLN A 133 2.52 -13.27 3.52
N LYS A 134 3.71 -12.74 3.83
CA LYS A 134 4.42 -12.97 5.10
C LYS A 134 4.01 -11.99 6.21
N GLY A 135 2.97 -11.18 5.99
CA GLY A 135 2.49 -10.17 6.94
C GLY A 135 3.47 -9.02 7.18
N ILE A 136 4.40 -8.76 6.24
CA ILE A 136 5.19 -7.54 6.25
C ILE A 136 4.25 -6.39 5.88
N VAL A 137 4.25 -5.32 6.69
CA VAL A 137 3.36 -4.17 6.47
C VAL A 137 3.81 -3.42 5.23
N LEU A 138 2.91 -3.23 4.27
CA LEU A 138 3.16 -2.37 3.11
C LEU A 138 2.53 -1.00 3.35
N ALA A 139 3.21 0.08 3.00
CA ALA A 139 2.68 1.43 3.14
C ALA A 139 3.27 2.38 2.10
N GLY A 140 2.64 3.53 1.90
CA GLY A 140 3.22 4.55 1.04
C GLY A 140 2.29 5.71 0.73
N GLY A 141 2.90 6.80 0.29
CA GLY A 141 2.21 8.04 -0.06
C GLY A 141 2.30 8.37 -1.54
N SER A 142 1.30 9.05 -2.09
CA SER A 142 1.31 9.49 -3.50
C SER A 142 1.46 8.29 -4.45
N ALA A 143 2.54 8.21 -5.23
CA ALA A 143 2.84 7.04 -6.06
C ALA A 143 2.93 5.73 -5.26
N GLY A 144 3.47 5.78 -4.04
CA GLY A 144 3.53 4.66 -3.11
C GLY A 144 2.19 4.33 -2.45
N SER A 145 1.18 5.19 -2.57
CA SER A 145 -0.20 4.87 -2.20
C SER A 145 -0.90 4.15 -3.35
N LEU A 146 -0.77 4.72 -4.56
CA LEU A 146 -1.41 4.24 -5.79
C LEU A 146 -0.95 2.84 -6.22
N CYS A 147 0.32 2.48 -5.98
CA CYS A 147 0.87 1.24 -6.50
C CYS A 147 0.20 -0.03 -5.96
N TRP A 148 -0.51 0.00 -4.83
CA TRP A 148 -1.13 -1.20 -4.25
C TRP A 148 -2.47 -1.60 -4.88
N PHE A 149 -3.12 -0.65 -5.56
CA PHE A 149 -4.47 -0.80 -6.09
C PHE A 149 -4.48 -1.44 -7.49
N ASP A 150 -5.66 -1.81 -8.01
CA ASP A 150 -5.82 -2.28 -9.39
C ASP A 150 -5.31 -1.19 -10.35
N ASN A 151 -5.79 0.05 -10.18
CA ASN A 151 -5.44 1.19 -11.02
C ASN A 151 -5.79 2.54 -10.37
N GLY A 152 -5.40 3.62 -11.04
CA GLY A 152 -5.83 4.97 -10.66
C GLY A 152 -5.26 6.06 -11.54
N THR A 153 -5.50 7.31 -11.13
CA THR A 153 -5.04 8.49 -11.88
C THR A 153 -3.57 8.79 -11.63
N THR A 154 -2.84 9.14 -12.67
CA THR A 154 -1.41 9.50 -12.58
C THR A 154 -1.05 10.67 -13.49
N ASP A 155 -0.09 11.45 -13.03
CA ASP A 155 0.63 12.53 -13.70
C ASP A 155 1.95 12.06 -14.33
N SER A 156 2.17 10.74 -14.41
CA SER A 156 3.43 10.14 -14.90
C SER A 156 3.74 10.41 -16.39
N ARG A 157 2.86 11.09 -17.12
CA ARG A 157 2.99 11.41 -18.55
C ARG A 157 2.81 12.91 -18.77
N PRO A 158 3.48 13.50 -19.76
CA PRO A 158 3.35 14.92 -20.05
C PRO A 158 1.91 15.28 -20.48
N LEU A 159 1.61 16.58 -20.43
CA LEU A 159 0.39 17.24 -20.92
C LEU A 159 -0.89 17.04 -20.09
N LYS A 160 -1.19 15.83 -19.64
CA LYS A 160 -2.43 15.55 -18.90
C LYS A 160 -2.32 14.36 -17.97
N LEU A 161 -3.17 14.35 -16.95
CA LEU A 161 -3.41 13.16 -16.14
C LEU A 161 -3.89 12.00 -17.03
N SER A 162 -3.43 10.80 -16.69
CA SER A 162 -3.71 9.55 -17.38
C SER A 162 -4.04 8.44 -16.39
N VAL A 163 -4.33 7.24 -16.89
CA VAL A 163 -4.52 6.03 -16.09
C VAL A 163 -3.22 5.25 -16.02
N VAL A 164 -2.99 4.56 -14.89
CA VAL A 164 -1.96 3.54 -14.73
C VAL A 164 -2.50 2.37 -13.92
N GLU A 165 -2.07 1.17 -14.30
CA GLU A 165 -2.29 -0.05 -13.52
C GLU A 165 -1.32 -0.09 -12.34
N GLY A 166 -1.81 -0.47 -11.17
CA GLY A 166 -0.99 -0.74 -9.99
C GLY A 166 -0.50 -2.20 -9.97
N LEU A 167 -0.21 -2.69 -8.77
CA LEU A 167 0.16 -4.07 -8.49
C LEU A 167 -1.06 -4.98 -8.27
N GLY A 168 -2.25 -4.41 -8.04
CA GLY A 168 -3.49 -5.17 -7.86
C GLY A 168 -3.56 -5.97 -6.56
N PHE A 169 -2.89 -5.52 -5.49
CA PHE A 169 -3.01 -6.15 -4.16
C PHE A 169 -4.32 -5.76 -3.47
N LEU A 170 -4.90 -4.62 -3.84
CA LEU A 170 -6.22 -4.15 -3.44
C LEU A 170 -7.13 -4.06 -4.67
N PRO A 171 -8.27 -4.76 -4.71
CA PRO A 171 -9.12 -4.88 -5.90
C PRO A 171 -10.04 -3.66 -6.13
N TYR A 172 -9.50 -2.46 -5.91
CA TYR A 172 -10.19 -1.18 -6.02
C TYR A 172 -9.39 -0.22 -6.90
N SER A 173 -10.05 0.82 -7.39
CA SER A 173 -9.34 1.98 -7.96
C SER A 173 -8.89 2.94 -6.84
N HIS A 174 -7.95 3.84 -7.16
CA HIS A 174 -7.43 4.80 -6.18
C HIS A 174 -7.12 6.19 -6.76
N CYS A 175 -7.28 7.20 -5.92
CA CYS A 175 -6.87 8.56 -6.21
C CYS A 175 -6.18 9.23 -4.99
N PRO A 176 -4.84 9.42 -5.02
CA PRO A 176 -4.14 10.21 -4.01
C PRO A 176 -4.29 11.72 -4.29
N HIS A 177 -3.84 12.57 -3.36
CA HIS A 177 -3.86 14.04 -3.50
C HIS A 177 -5.25 14.62 -3.81
N TYR A 178 -6.29 13.99 -3.27
CA TYR A 178 -7.66 14.25 -3.68
C TYR A 178 -8.16 15.68 -3.35
N ASP A 179 -7.52 16.35 -2.39
CA ASP A 179 -7.78 17.73 -1.96
C ASP A 179 -6.98 18.79 -2.73
N SER A 180 -5.81 18.44 -3.27
CA SER A 180 -4.81 19.45 -3.67
C SER A 180 -4.57 19.56 -5.17
N GLU A 181 -4.89 18.51 -5.94
CA GLU A 181 -4.65 18.49 -7.39
C GLU A 181 -5.96 18.60 -8.15
N GLU A 182 -6.26 19.82 -8.63
CA GLU A 182 -7.55 20.25 -9.21
C GLU A 182 -8.16 19.23 -10.19
N TYR A 183 -7.34 18.63 -11.05
CA TYR A 183 -7.81 17.73 -12.11
C TYR A 183 -8.01 16.27 -11.66
N ARG A 184 -7.50 15.87 -10.49
CA ARG A 184 -7.56 14.46 -10.06
C ARG A 184 -8.97 14.01 -9.72
N ARG A 185 -9.68 14.78 -8.90
CA ARG A 185 -11.05 14.46 -8.45
C ARG A 185 -12.05 14.40 -9.62
N PRO A 186 -12.11 15.40 -10.53
CA PRO A 186 -12.97 15.31 -11.72
C PRO A 186 -12.63 14.14 -12.64
N LEU A 187 -11.35 13.86 -12.88
CA LEU A 187 -10.95 12.73 -13.72
C LEU A 187 -11.30 11.39 -13.09
N TYR A 188 -11.13 11.25 -11.77
CA TYR A 188 -11.48 10.03 -11.05
C TYR A 188 -12.97 9.74 -11.13
N HIS A 189 -13.81 10.76 -10.89
CA HIS A 189 -15.27 10.66 -11.09
C HIS A 189 -15.61 10.25 -12.52
N LYS A 190 -15.04 10.92 -13.53
CA LYS A 190 -15.27 10.61 -14.94
C LYS A 190 -14.88 9.17 -15.31
N ASN A 191 -13.77 8.66 -14.76
CA ASN A 191 -13.34 7.30 -15.05
C ASN A 191 -14.25 6.26 -14.40
N ILE A 192 -14.78 6.52 -13.20
CA ILE A 192 -15.78 5.66 -12.57
C ILE A 192 -17.10 5.70 -13.36
N SER A 193 -17.59 6.88 -13.74
CA SER A 193 -18.84 7.01 -14.50
C SER A 193 -18.78 6.32 -15.86
N ASN A 194 -17.61 6.31 -16.50
CA ASN A 194 -17.40 5.70 -17.80
C ASN A 194 -17.05 4.21 -17.73
N GLY A 195 -17.02 3.61 -16.53
CA GLY A 195 -16.67 2.20 -16.34
C GLY A 195 -15.19 1.87 -16.59
N ILE A 196 -14.32 2.89 -16.67
CA ILE A 196 -12.86 2.70 -16.76
C ILE A 196 -12.32 2.21 -15.42
N PHE A 197 -12.86 2.74 -14.32
CA PHE A 197 -12.53 2.33 -12.96
C PHE A 197 -13.71 1.62 -12.30
N LYS A 198 -13.39 0.55 -11.55
CA LYS A 198 -14.28 0.02 -10.51
C LYS A 198 -14.41 1.04 -9.37
N PRO A 199 -15.40 0.90 -8.48
CA PRO A 199 -15.44 1.66 -7.23
C PRO A 199 -14.12 1.59 -6.47
N GLY A 200 -13.80 2.63 -5.72
CA GLY A 200 -12.55 2.67 -5.01
C GLY A 200 -12.34 3.85 -4.09
N TYR A 201 -11.13 3.97 -3.57
CA TYR A 201 -10.83 4.85 -2.44
C TYR A 201 -10.02 6.05 -2.86
N ALA A 202 -10.48 7.24 -2.48
CA ALA A 202 -9.75 8.49 -2.67
C ALA A 202 -9.26 9.03 -1.34
N MET A 203 -8.08 9.63 -1.31
CA MET A 203 -7.45 10.10 -0.08
C MET A 203 -6.87 11.50 -0.28
N ASP A 204 -7.28 12.43 0.57
CA ASP A 204 -6.64 13.73 0.71
C ASP A 204 -5.20 13.54 1.20
N ASN A 205 -4.34 14.52 0.96
CA ASN A 205 -3.05 14.60 1.66
C ASN A 205 -3.25 14.52 3.17
N ASN A 206 -2.30 13.93 3.90
CA ASN A 206 -2.40 13.78 5.36
C ASN A 206 -3.61 12.98 5.86
N SER A 207 -4.24 12.18 5.00
CA SER A 207 -5.21 11.14 5.37
C SER A 207 -4.85 9.81 4.71
N GLY A 208 -5.32 8.71 5.30
CA GLY A 208 -5.08 7.38 4.74
C GLY A 208 -6.01 6.32 5.29
N ILE A 209 -5.99 5.16 4.65
CA ILE A 209 -6.81 4.00 5.02
C ILE A 209 -5.87 2.82 5.26
N ILE A 210 -5.93 2.23 6.43
CA ILE A 210 -5.30 0.95 6.73
C ILE A 210 -6.25 -0.13 6.24
N PHE A 211 -5.79 -0.95 5.31
CA PHE A 211 -6.45 -2.16 4.86
C PHE A 211 -5.91 -3.35 5.64
N LYS A 212 -6.81 -4.28 5.95
CA LYS A 212 -6.51 -5.56 6.58
C LYS A 212 -7.13 -6.67 5.73
N ASN A 213 -6.31 -7.59 5.25
CA ASN A 213 -6.73 -8.72 4.41
C ASN A 213 -7.54 -8.27 3.18
N GLY A 214 -7.13 -7.16 2.56
CA GLY A 214 -7.78 -6.59 1.36
C GLY A 214 -8.93 -5.63 1.64
N GLU A 215 -9.45 -5.57 2.86
CA GLU A 215 -10.64 -4.77 3.21
C GLU A 215 -10.27 -3.54 4.06
N PRO A 216 -11.00 -2.41 3.95
CA PRO A 216 -10.78 -1.26 4.83
C PRO A 216 -10.94 -1.63 6.30
N TYR A 217 -9.94 -1.31 7.11
CA TYR A 217 -9.93 -1.64 8.54
C TYR A 217 -9.98 -0.40 9.43
N LYS A 218 -9.22 0.64 9.09
CA LYS A 218 -9.17 1.88 9.86
C LYS A 218 -8.85 3.06 8.98
N VAL A 219 -9.66 4.11 9.04
CA VAL A 219 -9.38 5.39 8.36
C VAL A 219 -8.72 6.33 9.36
N VAL A 220 -7.65 6.98 8.95
CA VAL A 220 -6.85 7.88 9.79
C VAL A 220 -6.62 9.22 9.12
N SER A 221 -6.52 10.25 9.93
CA SER A 221 -6.17 11.60 9.48
C SER A 221 -5.26 12.29 10.48
N ILE A 222 -4.47 13.25 10.01
CA ILE A 222 -3.65 14.11 10.87
C ILE A 222 -4.49 15.19 11.54
N ASP A 223 -5.57 15.65 10.89
CA ASP A 223 -6.53 16.59 11.46
C ASP A 223 -7.93 16.44 10.82
N GLU A 224 -8.91 17.22 11.28
CA GLU A 224 -10.31 17.15 10.80
C GLU A 224 -10.51 17.68 9.37
N LYS A 225 -9.52 18.35 8.79
CA LYS A 225 -9.60 18.95 7.46
C LYS A 225 -9.41 17.90 6.36
N TYR A 226 -8.60 16.88 6.59
CA TYR A 226 -8.25 15.88 5.58
C TYR A 226 -9.12 14.63 5.69
N ASN A 227 -9.54 14.10 4.54
CA ASN A 227 -10.57 13.07 4.48
C ASN A 227 -10.21 11.95 3.50
N CYS A 228 -10.78 10.79 3.76
CA CYS A 228 -10.83 9.68 2.81
C CYS A 228 -12.26 9.48 2.33
N TYR A 229 -12.40 8.98 1.10
CA TYR A 229 -13.70 8.80 0.46
C TYR A 229 -13.78 7.42 -0.19
N PHE A 230 -14.95 6.82 -0.17
CA PHE A 230 -15.30 5.74 -1.09
C PHE A 230 -16.12 6.31 -2.24
N VAL A 231 -15.66 6.10 -3.48
CA VAL A 231 -16.27 6.66 -4.68
C VAL A 231 -16.83 5.53 -5.52
N SER A 232 -18.13 5.61 -5.84
CA SER A 232 -18.87 4.55 -6.51
C SER A 232 -19.98 5.10 -7.39
N MET A 233 -20.59 4.25 -8.23
CA MET A 233 -21.83 4.56 -8.94
C MET A 233 -23.03 4.19 -8.08
N GLN A 234 -23.95 5.13 -7.87
CA GLN A 234 -25.24 4.93 -7.21
C GLN A 234 -26.32 5.62 -8.04
N ASP A 235 -27.39 4.91 -8.40
CA ASP A 235 -28.53 5.43 -9.18
C ASP A 235 -28.12 6.21 -10.45
N GLY A 236 -27.10 5.69 -11.16
CA GLY A 236 -26.61 6.28 -12.40
C GLY A 236 -25.74 7.54 -12.22
N LYS A 237 -25.34 7.87 -10.99
CA LYS A 237 -24.46 9.01 -10.68
C LYS A 237 -23.25 8.56 -9.88
N VAL A 238 -22.14 9.29 -10.03
CA VAL A 238 -20.98 9.12 -9.17
C VAL A 238 -21.29 9.73 -7.81
N VAL A 239 -21.12 8.96 -6.76
CA VAL A 239 -21.26 9.37 -5.36
C VAL A 239 -19.92 9.16 -4.66
N GLU A 240 -19.52 10.15 -3.87
CA GLU A 240 -18.37 10.10 -2.99
C GLU A 240 -18.85 10.13 -1.54
N GLU A 241 -18.64 9.03 -0.83
CA GLU A 241 -18.98 8.89 0.57
C GLU A 241 -17.75 9.23 1.41
N LYS A 242 -17.81 10.31 2.20
CA LYS A 242 -16.77 10.63 3.17
C LYS A 242 -16.75 9.55 4.25
N LEU A 243 -15.57 8.96 4.48
CA LEU A 243 -15.36 7.95 5.52
C LEU A 243 -15.02 8.63 6.85
N GLU A 244 -15.56 8.07 7.94
CA GLU A 244 -15.25 8.54 9.30
C GLU A 244 -13.79 8.20 9.67
N SER A 245 -13.03 9.21 10.11
CA SER A 245 -11.60 9.08 10.37
C SER A 245 -11.25 9.24 11.85
N VAL A 246 -10.24 8.49 12.28
CA VAL A 246 -9.59 8.69 13.58
C VAL A 246 -8.48 9.73 13.43
N ILE A 247 -8.54 10.81 14.22
CA ILE A 247 -7.48 11.81 14.26
C ILE A 247 -6.29 11.28 15.06
N LEU A 248 -5.12 11.22 14.42
CA LEU A 248 -3.87 10.75 15.03
C LEU A 248 -3.29 11.82 15.96
N LYS A 249 -2.63 11.36 17.04
CA LYS A 249 -1.99 12.20 18.06
C LYS A 249 -0.55 11.75 18.30
#